data_AF-A0A0V0QFH6-F1
#
_entry.id   AF-A0A0V0QFH6-F1
#
_cell.length_a   1.000
_cell.length_b   1.000
_cell.length_c   1.000
_cell.angle_alpha   90.00
_cell.angle_beta   90.00
_cell.angle_gamma   90.00
#
_symmetry.space_group_name_H-M   'P 1'
#
loop_
_entity.id
_entity.type
_entity.pdbx_description
1 polymer ?
#
loop_
_entity_poly.entity_id
_entity_poly.type
_entity_poly.pdbx_seq_one_letter_code
_entity_poly.pdbx_strand_id
1 'polypeptide(L)'
;MQKQCNFKYISGTKVQSQDQSDPQKLGYFDYLYQLSDFTQQNSRKSSSENSKDFTSNLNQLNLKEKNASSQNNPIRTANVDQLQLAFDQFITTNRLRKNSLPAQQQNTEDSMTSQDSGLQNFLFYNQDQFPADLNKAIMHGQAQRVCKAINYNYYHGRRCECCGKAIDNQQLSMCDHPNSMKHIGNCYPLYFLFVKQCFIFVLIQLFVQAVPTLIVYSRKDRKTVSDYSIIIKDFPSNVPLEALEDILEKNVPGSKKQIVRMFLLYDLRSYSEGRKERKKIIDKINYLQMKNSLFQNNPNFTVTQKINRQETCDMEIAVLESQKECIEDQLHEITQMQIQTYPYKYVLKLICKVVQNILYYID
;
A
#
# COMPACT_ATOMS: atom_id res chain seq x y z
N MET A 1 -45.32 -4.81 -0.58
CA MET A 1 -45.24 -3.99 0.65
C MET A 1 -44.45 -2.72 0.34
N GLN A 2 -45.13 -1.60 0.07
CA GLN A 2 -44.50 -0.30 -0.11
C GLN A 2 -44.11 0.24 1.28
N LYS A 3 -42.81 0.36 1.57
CA LYS A 3 -42.33 1.05 2.76
C LYS A 3 -42.40 2.55 2.50
N GLN A 4 -43.42 3.22 3.02
CA GLN A 4 -43.51 4.68 3.03
C GLN A 4 -42.52 5.23 4.06
N CYS A 5 -41.50 5.95 3.60
CA CYS A 5 -40.68 6.80 4.45
C CYS A 5 -41.39 8.14 4.62
N ASN A 6 -42.11 8.31 5.73
CA ASN A 6 -42.72 9.58 6.08
C ASN A 6 -41.66 10.52 6.67
N PHE A 7 -41.33 11.58 5.95
CA PHE A 7 -40.53 12.70 6.49
C PHE A 7 -41.43 13.91 6.76
N LYS A 8 -41.35 14.41 7.99
CA LYS A 8 -42.05 15.59 8.47
C LYS A 8 -41.12 16.79 8.28
N TYR A 9 -41.43 17.64 7.31
CA TYR A 9 -40.77 18.94 7.15
C TYR A 9 -41.18 19.84 8.32
N ILE A 10 -40.22 20.24 9.15
CA ILE A 10 -40.42 21.30 10.15
C ILE A 10 -39.99 22.60 9.49
N SER A 11 -40.96 23.40 9.04
CA SER A 11 -40.73 24.76 8.60
C SER A 11 -40.50 25.65 9.83
N GLY A 12 -39.27 26.16 9.97
CA GLY A 12 -38.92 27.14 10.99
C GLY A 12 -39.52 28.50 10.65
N THR A 13 -40.46 28.96 11.47
CA THR A 13 -41.00 30.31 11.50
C THR A 13 -39.92 31.30 11.96
N LYS A 14 -39.84 32.45 11.26
CA LYS A 14 -39.00 33.59 11.62
C LYS A 14 -39.42 34.15 12.98
N VAL A 15 -38.49 34.19 13.93
CA VAL A 15 -38.57 35.06 15.11
C VAL A 15 -37.68 36.26 14.83
N GLN A 16 -38.28 37.45 14.77
CA GLN A 16 -37.57 38.71 14.87
C GLN A 16 -37.21 38.94 16.35
N SER A 17 -35.94 39.19 16.64
CA SER A 17 -35.54 39.79 17.90
C SER A 17 -34.40 40.78 17.63
N GLN A 18 -34.64 42.01 18.09
CA GLN A 18 -33.77 43.18 18.01
C GLN A 18 -32.48 43.02 18.81
N ASP A 19 -31.46 43.75 18.34
CA ASP A 19 -30.26 44.27 18.99
C ASP A 19 -29.94 43.85 20.44
N GLN A 20 -28.72 43.35 20.63
CA GLN A 20 -27.76 44.00 21.54
C GLN A 20 -26.33 43.51 21.28
N SER A 21 -25.43 44.47 21.32
CA SER A 21 -23.98 44.43 21.16
C SER A 21 -23.27 43.53 22.16
N ASP A 22 -22.29 42.73 21.70
CA ASP A 22 -21.02 42.57 22.40
C ASP A 22 -19.90 41.98 21.51
N PRO A 23 -18.64 42.46 21.60
CA PRO A 23 -17.55 42.01 20.76
C PRO A 23 -16.61 41.06 21.53
N GLN A 24 -16.65 39.76 21.23
CA GLN A 24 -15.53 38.84 21.46
C GLN A 24 -15.87 37.45 20.92
N LYS A 25 -15.25 37.07 19.79
CA LYS A 25 -14.93 35.68 19.39
C LYS A 25 -14.15 35.66 18.08
N LEU A 26 -12.87 36.02 18.19
CA LEU A 26 -11.83 35.57 17.26
C LEU A 26 -11.46 34.14 17.66
N GLY A 27 -11.69 33.18 16.76
CA GLY A 27 -11.25 31.81 16.98
C GLY A 27 -12.08 30.77 16.26
N TYR A 28 -12.13 30.80 14.93
CA TYR A 28 -12.63 29.67 14.14
C TYR A 28 -11.94 29.47 12.78
N PHE A 29 -10.92 30.28 12.45
CA PHE A 29 -10.23 30.22 11.16
C PHE A 29 -8.97 29.34 11.12
N ASP A 30 -8.40 28.96 12.28
CA ASP A 30 -7.22 28.07 12.33
C ASP A 30 -7.52 26.59 12.06
N TYR A 31 -8.78 26.16 12.16
CA TYR A 31 -9.12 24.74 12.01
C TYR A 31 -9.18 24.25 10.55
N LEU A 32 -9.27 25.16 9.58
CA LEU A 32 -9.33 24.79 8.15
C LEU A 32 -7.95 24.63 7.52
N TYR A 33 -6.89 25.19 8.12
CA TYR A 33 -5.52 25.02 7.64
C TYR A 33 -4.86 23.70 8.11
N GLN A 34 -5.26 23.14 9.26
CA GLN A 34 -4.69 21.88 9.76
C GLN A 34 -5.20 20.62 9.05
N LEU A 35 -6.33 20.68 8.33
CA LEU A 35 -6.90 19.52 7.64
C LEU A 35 -6.24 19.21 6.28
N SER A 36 -5.58 20.19 5.64
CA SER A 36 -4.81 19.96 4.41
C SER A 36 -3.48 19.24 4.66
N ASP A 37 -2.85 19.48 5.82
CA ASP A 37 -1.57 18.85 6.16
C ASP A 37 -1.75 17.40 6.66
N PHE A 38 -2.90 17.09 7.28
CA PHE A 38 -3.18 15.75 7.81
C PHE A 38 -3.49 14.71 6.71
N THR A 39 -3.94 15.13 5.54
CA THR A 39 -4.20 14.23 4.40
C THR A 39 -2.94 13.90 3.60
N GLN A 40 -1.88 14.71 3.73
CA GLN A 40 -0.59 14.46 3.06
C GLN A 40 0.36 13.56 3.87
N GLN A 41 0.17 13.42 5.19
CA GLN A 41 0.99 12.54 6.02
C GLN A 41 0.48 11.10 6.12
N ASN A 42 -0.83 10.84 5.96
CA ASN A 42 -1.40 9.49 6.06
C ASN A 42 -1.34 8.66 4.77
N SER A 43 -0.82 9.22 3.67
CA SER A 43 -0.53 8.49 2.43
C SER A 43 0.89 7.88 2.40
N ARG A 44 1.65 7.93 3.51
CA ARG A 44 3.00 7.37 3.63
C ARG A 44 3.16 6.16 4.58
N LYS A 45 2.05 5.55 5.05
CA LYS A 45 2.09 4.32 5.85
C LYS A 45 1.01 3.31 5.40
N SER A 46 1.09 2.83 4.17
CA SER A 46 0.41 1.59 3.74
C SER A 46 0.84 1.17 2.34
N SER A 47 2.11 0.79 2.18
CA SER A 47 2.57 0.10 0.98
C SER A 47 3.55 -1.01 1.38
N SER A 48 3.03 -1.99 2.09
CA SER A 48 3.71 -3.26 2.40
C SER A 48 2.67 -4.24 2.96
N GLU A 49 1.62 -4.54 2.20
CA GLU A 49 0.73 -5.71 2.37
C GLU A 49 -0.48 -5.48 1.45
N ASN A 50 -0.38 -5.96 0.20
CA ASN A 50 -1.51 -6.31 -0.69
C ASN A 50 -0.93 -6.67 -2.06
N SER A 51 -0.26 -7.83 -2.14
CA SER A 51 0.19 -8.41 -3.42
C SER A 51 -0.43 -9.79 -3.69
N LYS A 52 -1.55 -10.14 -3.04
CA LYS A 52 -2.19 -11.46 -3.21
C LYS A 52 -3.52 -11.44 -3.97
N ASP A 53 -4.14 -10.28 -4.20
CA ASP A 53 -5.47 -10.20 -4.84
C ASP A 53 -5.46 -9.69 -6.29
N PHE A 54 -4.28 -9.45 -6.89
CA PHE A 54 -4.20 -9.01 -8.29
C PHE A 54 -4.21 -10.17 -9.30
N THR A 55 -4.05 -11.41 -8.85
CA THR A 55 -3.98 -12.61 -9.72
C THR A 55 -5.34 -13.21 -10.08
N SER A 56 -6.43 -12.86 -9.39
CA SER A 56 -7.77 -13.43 -9.68
C SER A 56 -8.53 -12.68 -10.79
N ASN A 57 -8.26 -11.39 -11.00
CA ASN A 57 -8.90 -10.59 -12.05
C ASN A 57 -8.23 -10.70 -13.44
N LEU A 58 -6.99 -11.18 -13.51
CA LEU A 58 -6.29 -11.36 -14.80
C LEU A 58 -6.79 -12.58 -15.60
N ASN A 59 -7.38 -13.57 -14.92
CA ASN A 59 -7.94 -14.76 -15.57
C ASN A 59 -9.35 -14.58 -16.13
N GLN A 60 -10.10 -13.55 -15.70
CA GLN A 60 -11.43 -13.25 -16.25
C GLN A 60 -11.39 -12.34 -17.49
N LEU A 61 -10.32 -11.55 -17.69
CA LEU A 61 -10.14 -10.75 -18.90
C LEU A 61 -9.64 -11.59 -20.10
N ASN A 62 -8.89 -12.67 -19.85
CA ASN A 62 -8.40 -13.57 -20.90
C ASN A 62 -9.47 -14.49 -21.54
N LEU A 63 -10.70 -14.54 -21.01
CA LEU A 63 -11.80 -15.31 -21.59
C LEU A 63 -12.71 -14.48 -22.49
N LYS A 64 -12.59 -13.14 -22.50
CA LYS A 64 -13.41 -12.26 -23.36
C LYS A 64 -12.71 -11.78 -24.64
N GLU A 65 -11.39 -11.95 -24.78
CA GLU A 65 -10.66 -11.55 -25.99
C GLU A 65 -10.50 -12.65 -27.05
N LYS A 66 -11.02 -13.87 -26.83
CA LYS A 66 -10.94 -14.95 -27.83
C LYS A 66 -11.89 -14.84 -29.02
N ASN A 67 -12.76 -13.83 -29.08
CA ASN A 67 -13.76 -13.67 -30.14
C ASN A 67 -13.66 -12.35 -30.93
N ALA A 68 -12.48 -11.74 -31.03
CA ALA A 68 -12.29 -10.62 -31.96
C ALA A 68 -10.92 -10.63 -32.63
N SER A 69 -10.95 -10.71 -33.96
CA SER A 69 -9.91 -10.30 -34.91
C SER A 69 -8.54 -10.98 -34.81
N SER A 70 -8.42 -12.05 -35.60
CA SER A 70 -7.18 -12.58 -36.15
C SER A 70 -6.47 -11.53 -37.03
N GLN A 71 -5.38 -10.95 -36.54
CA GLN A 71 -4.27 -10.49 -37.38
C GLN A 71 -2.93 -10.86 -36.73
N ASN A 72 -2.10 -11.51 -37.52
CA ASN A 72 -0.91 -12.26 -37.16
C ASN A 72 0.25 -11.38 -36.68
N ASN A 73 0.89 -11.77 -35.56
CA ASN A 73 2.28 -11.42 -35.26
C ASN A 73 3.00 -12.61 -34.60
N PRO A 74 3.67 -13.48 -35.39
CA PRO A 74 4.25 -14.74 -34.90
C PRO A 74 5.62 -14.60 -34.20
N ILE A 75 6.11 -13.38 -33.97
CA ILE A 75 7.52 -13.17 -33.57
C ILE A 75 7.73 -13.24 -32.04
N ARG A 76 6.68 -13.13 -31.22
CA ARG A 76 6.85 -12.98 -29.76
C ARG A 76 6.68 -14.26 -28.94
N THR A 77 6.04 -15.30 -29.48
CA THR A 77 5.83 -16.58 -28.77
C THR A 77 7.04 -17.52 -28.87
N ALA A 78 7.83 -17.43 -29.94
CA ALA A 78 9.00 -18.30 -30.15
C ALA A 78 10.09 -18.19 -29.06
N ASN A 79 10.24 -17.02 -28.42
CA ASN A 79 11.27 -16.81 -27.40
C ASN A 79 10.89 -17.31 -26.01
N VAL A 80 9.60 -17.38 -25.67
CA VAL A 80 9.14 -17.87 -24.36
C VAL A 80 9.21 -19.40 -24.34
N ASP A 81 8.81 -20.05 -25.43
CA ASP A 81 8.82 -21.51 -25.54
C ASP A 81 10.26 -22.06 -25.56
N GLN A 82 11.20 -21.36 -26.20
CA GLN A 82 12.62 -21.73 -26.16
C GLN A 82 13.23 -21.58 -24.75
N LEU A 83 12.84 -20.55 -24.00
CA LEU A 83 13.34 -20.36 -22.63
C LEU A 83 12.81 -21.43 -21.68
N GLN A 84 11.54 -21.82 -21.84
CA GLN A 84 10.92 -22.88 -21.07
C GLN A 84 11.57 -24.24 -21.38
N LEU A 85 11.81 -24.55 -22.65
CA LEU A 85 12.52 -25.77 -23.08
C LEU A 85 13.95 -25.84 -22.53
N ALA A 86 14.68 -24.72 -22.53
CA ALA A 86 16.02 -24.66 -21.95
C ALA A 86 16.00 -24.89 -20.43
N PHE A 87 15.00 -24.36 -19.73
CA PHE A 87 14.82 -24.55 -18.29
C PHE A 87 14.47 -26.00 -17.95
N ASP A 88 13.57 -26.62 -18.71
CA ASP A 88 13.17 -28.02 -18.51
C ASP A 88 14.31 -29.00 -18.83
N GLN A 89 15.11 -28.71 -19.85
CA GLN A 89 16.35 -29.47 -20.13
C GLN A 89 17.36 -29.38 -18.98
N PHE A 90 17.51 -28.19 -18.38
CA PHE A 90 18.40 -27.98 -17.23
C PHE A 90 17.93 -28.73 -15.98
N ILE A 91 16.62 -28.74 -15.68
CA ILE A 91 16.05 -29.53 -14.57
C ILE A 91 16.30 -31.02 -14.79
N THR A 92 16.10 -31.50 -16.02
CA THR A 92 16.21 -32.93 -16.37
C THR A 92 17.66 -33.42 -16.30
N THR A 93 18.63 -32.65 -16.80
CA THR A 93 20.06 -33.01 -16.72
C THR A 93 20.56 -33.04 -15.28
N ASN A 94 20.10 -32.13 -14.41
CA ASN A 94 20.49 -32.15 -12.99
C ASN A 94 19.85 -33.29 -12.20
N ARG A 95 18.64 -33.75 -12.56
CA ARG A 95 18.05 -34.96 -11.97
C ARG A 95 18.82 -36.23 -12.33
N LEU A 96 19.24 -36.38 -13.59
CA LEU A 96 20.00 -37.55 -14.03
C LEU A 96 21.41 -37.60 -13.43
N ARG A 97 22.02 -36.43 -13.15
CA ARG A 97 23.33 -36.35 -12.49
C ARG A 97 23.29 -36.73 -11.00
N LYS A 98 22.16 -36.56 -10.33
CA LYS A 98 21.95 -37.01 -8.94
C LYS A 98 21.84 -38.54 -8.81
N ASN A 99 21.47 -39.23 -9.88
CA ASN A 99 21.27 -40.69 -9.86
C ASN A 99 22.48 -41.48 -10.41
N SER A 100 23.57 -40.79 -10.78
CA SER A 100 24.75 -41.40 -11.43
C SER A 100 26.06 -41.16 -10.70
N LEU A 101 26.04 -40.89 -9.39
CA LEU A 101 27.26 -40.90 -8.58
C LEU A 101 27.67 -42.35 -8.27
N PRO A 102 28.77 -42.88 -8.84
CA PRO A 102 29.33 -44.15 -8.40
C PRO A 102 29.82 -44.00 -6.95
N ALA A 103 29.45 -44.97 -6.12
CA ALA A 103 30.03 -45.16 -4.80
C ALA A 103 31.55 -45.34 -4.95
N GLN A 104 32.32 -44.27 -4.71
CA GLN A 104 33.76 -44.40 -4.53
C GLN A 104 34.01 -45.06 -3.17
N GLN A 105 34.28 -46.36 -3.22
CA GLN A 105 34.95 -47.09 -2.15
C GLN A 105 36.34 -46.49 -1.96
N GLN A 106 36.56 -45.79 -0.86
CA GLN A 106 37.90 -45.49 -0.36
C GLN A 106 38.31 -46.63 0.57
N ASN A 107 39.10 -47.55 0.04
CA ASN A 107 39.96 -48.42 0.81
C ASN A 107 41.20 -47.62 1.22
N THR A 108 41.37 -47.41 2.52
CA THR A 108 42.68 -47.12 3.13
C THR A 108 42.64 -47.72 4.52
N GLU A 109 43.08 -48.97 4.60
CA GLU A 109 43.51 -49.62 5.83
C GLU A 109 44.99 -49.29 6.10
N ASP A 110 45.31 -49.32 7.39
CA ASP A 110 46.62 -49.45 8.01
C ASP A 110 47.53 -48.23 8.16
N SER A 111 47.47 -47.60 9.34
CA SER A 111 48.60 -47.67 10.27
C SER A 111 48.19 -47.22 11.69
N MET A 112 48.44 -48.11 12.65
CA MET A 112 48.22 -47.93 14.09
C MET A 112 49.24 -46.94 14.68
N THR A 113 48.81 -46.05 15.59
CA THR A 113 49.43 -45.91 16.93
C THR A 113 48.57 -45.07 17.88
N SER A 114 48.03 -45.75 18.90
CA SER A 114 47.98 -45.39 20.32
C SER A 114 47.42 -44.04 20.81
N GLN A 115 46.42 -44.19 21.70
CA GLN A 115 45.93 -43.26 22.73
C GLN A 115 45.00 -42.13 22.27
N ASP A 116 43.75 -42.50 21.99
CA ASP A 116 42.63 -41.55 22.06
C ASP A 116 41.42 -42.20 22.75
N SER A 117 41.40 -42.15 24.08
CA SER A 117 40.30 -42.60 24.95
C SER A 117 39.10 -41.64 24.94
N GLY A 118 39.06 -40.66 24.01
CA GLY A 118 37.96 -39.70 23.85
C GLY A 118 36.84 -40.11 22.89
N LEU A 119 36.97 -41.21 22.16
CA LEU A 119 36.07 -41.57 21.05
C LEU A 119 34.86 -42.45 21.42
N GLN A 120 34.70 -42.87 22.68
CA GLN A 120 33.57 -43.73 23.10
C GLN A 120 32.28 -43.00 23.50
N ASN A 121 32.26 -41.66 23.49
CA ASN A 121 31.04 -40.87 23.68
C ASN A 121 30.46 -40.38 22.35
N PHE A 122 30.35 -41.25 21.34
CA PHE A 122 29.31 -41.08 20.32
C PHE A 122 27.95 -41.32 21.01
N LEU A 123 27.53 -40.31 21.77
CA LEU A 123 26.25 -40.22 22.43
C LEU A 123 25.17 -40.55 21.41
N PHE A 124 24.51 -41.68 21.62
CA PHE A 124 23.36 -42.13 20.85
C PHE A 124 22.36 -40.96 20.77
N TYR A 125 22.23 -40.35 19.59
CA TYR A 125 21.22 -39.30 19.38
C TYR A 125 19.85 -39.96 19.47
N ASN A 126 19.16 -39.73 20.58
CA ASN A 126 17.82 -40.25 20.79
C ASN A 126 16.82 -39.42 19.97
N GLN A 127 16.45 -39.91 18.79
CA GLN A 127 15.47 -39.26 17.90
C GLN A 127 14.11 -39.07 18.56
N ASP A 128 13.80 -39.88 19.58
CA ASP A 128 12.51 -39.92 20.28
C ASP A 128 12.52 -39.06 21.56
N GLN A 129 13.58 -38.29 21.82
CA GLN A 129 13.63 -37.42 23.00
C GLN A 129 12.59 -36.30 22.89
N PHE A 130 11.57 -36.34 23.75
CA PHE A 130 10.58 -35.30 23.92
C PHE A 130 10.62 -34.72 25.35
N PRO A 131 10.76 -33.40 25.55
CA PRO A 131 10.89 -32.36 24.52
C PRO A 131 12.29 -32.35 23.86
N ALA A 132 12.37 -31.82 22.64
CA ALA A 132 13.62 -31.65 21.93
C ALA A 132 14.56 -30.68 22.67
N ASP A 133 15.86 -31.00 22.70
CA ASP A 133 16.86 -30.12 23.31
C ASP A 133 17.13 -28.90 22.40
N LEU A 134 16.53 -27.78 22.77
CA LEU A 134 16.63 -26.52 22.02
C LEU A 134 18.07 -26.02 21.91
N ASN A 135 18.92 -26.26 22.92
CA ASN A 135 20.30 -25.80 22.90
C ASN A 135 21.13 -26.58 21.87
N LYS A 136 20.92 -27.91 21.79
CA LYS A 136 21.54 -28.73 20.75
C LYS A 136 21.06 -28.32 19.35
N ALA A 137 19.78 -28.02 19.20
CA ALA A 137 19.23 -27.52 17.94
C ALA A 137 19.86 -26.17 17.53
N ILE A 138 20.05 -25.24 18.47
CA ILE A 138 20.72 -23.95 18.21
C ILE A 138 22.18 -24.16 17.79
N MET A 139 22.93 -24.99 18.50
CA MET A 139 24.33 -25.31 18.17
C MET A 139 24.44 -26.01 16.80
N HIS A 140 23.52 -26.92 16.48
CA HIS A 140 23.45 -27.55 15.17
C HIS A 140 23.15 -26.52 14.08
N GLY A 141 22.19 -25.63 14.31
CA GLY A 141 21.86 -24.53 13.41
C GLY A 141 23.04 -23.59 13.15
N GLN A 142 23.86 -23.33 14.18
CA GLN A 142 25.10 -22.55 14.04
C GLN A 142 26.15 -23.28 13.18
N ALA A 143 26.38 -24.56 13.45
CA ALA A 143 27.34 -25.36 12.70
C ALA A 143 26.95 -25.61 11.23
N GLN A 144 25.66 -25.48 10.88
CA GLN A 144 25.14 -25.60 9.50
C GLN A 144 25.14 -24.29 8.70
N ARG A 145 25.60 -23.17 9.29
CA ARG A 145 25.68 -21.89 8.57
C ARG A 145 26.67 -21.96 7.40
N VAL A 146 26.39 -21.17 6.36
CA VAL A 146 27.33 -20.93 5.25
C VAL A 146 28.50 -20.08 5.79
N CYS A 147 29.65 -20.71 5.98
CA CYS A 147 30.81 -20.10 6.63
C CYS A 147 32.04 -20.05 5.71
N LYS A 148 33.04 -19.28 6.13
CA LYS A 148 34.37 -19.27 5.51
C LYS A 148 35.02 -20.66 5.61
N ALA A 149 35.97 -20.94 4.73
CA ALA A 149 36.71 -22.20 4.75
C ALA A 149 37.44 -22.34 6.09
N ILE A 150 37.25 -23.49 6.75
CA ILE A 150 37.93 -23.83 8.01
C ILE A 150 38.91 -24.95 7.71
N ASN A 151 40.15 -24.79 8.18
CA ASN A 151 41.11 -25.87 8.15
C ASN A 151 40.91 -26.74 9.39
N TYR A 152 40.24 -27.89 9.23
CA TYR A 152 39.91 -28.81 10.33
C TYR A 152 41.13 -29.38 11.05
N ASN A 153 42.31 -29.40 10.41
CA ASN A 153 43.56 -29.87 11.02
C ASN A 153 44.06 -28.94 12.14
N TYR A 154 43.74 -27.64 12.04
CA TYR A 154 44.16 -26.62 13.02
C TYR A 154 42.98 -26.10 13.86
N TYR A 155 41.80 -26.69 13.71
CA TYR A 155 40.59 -26.22 14.39
C TYR A 155 40.46 -26.89 15.77
N HIS A 156 40.74 -26.11 16.81
CA HIS A 156 40.61 -26.48 18.23
C HIS A 156 39.30 -25.97 18.88
N GLY A 157 38.37 -25.39 18.09
CA GLY A 157 37.10 -24.87 18.61
C GLY A 157 36.04 -25.95 18.84
N ARG A 158 34.85 -25.55 19.28
CA ARG A 158 33.76 -26.50 19.56
C ARG A 158 33.20 -27.10 18.28
N ARG A 159 32.82 -28.38 18.34
CA ARG A 159 32.21 -29.14 17.25
C ARG A 159 30.81 -29.58 17.65
N CYS A 160 29.90 -29.62 16.70
CA CYS A 160 28.54 -30.10 16.92
C CYS A 160 28.56 -31.62 17.11
N GLU A 161 28.02 -32.09 18.24
CA GLU A 161 27.91 -33.52 18.56
C GLU A 161 27.16 -34.32 17.49
N CYS A 162 26.17 -33.71 16.81
CA CYS A 162 25.35 -34.40 15.82
C CYS A 162 26.02 -34.61 14.45
N CYS A 163 26.90 -33.70 14.03
CA CYS A 163 27.41 -33.68 12.65
C CYS A 163 28.92 -33.44 12.53
N GLY A 164 29.62 -33.25 13.64
CA GLY A 164 31.07 -32.99 13.69
C GLY A 164 31.52 -31.63 13.14
N LYS A 165 30.60 -30.80 12.61
CA LYS A 165 30.92 -29.49 12.04
C LYS A 165 31.30 -28.48 13.12
N ALA A 166 32.19 -27.54 12.78
CA ALA A 166 32.61 -26.45 13.65
C ALA A 166 31.43 -25.53 14.01
N ILE A 167 31.18 -25.33 15.31
CA ILE A 167 30.14 -24.41 15.82
C ILE A 167 30.63 -22.96 15.73
N ASP A 168 31.90 -22.71 16.05
CA ASP A 168 32.49 -21.38 16.11
C ASP A 168 33.01 -20.93 14.73
N ASN A 169 32.18 -21.15 13.68
CA ASN A 169 32.52 -20.84 12.30
C ASN A 169 32.27 -19.34 11.96
N GLN A 170 33.17 -18.71 11.21
CA GLN A 170 32.97 -17.33 10.77
C GLN A 170 31.96 -17.29 9.61
N GLN A 171 30.81 -16.66 9.83
CA GLN A 171 29.79 -16.48 8.80
C GLN A 171 30.38 -15.72 7.59
N LEU A 172 29.98 -16.14 6.40
CA LEU A 172 30.36 -15.45 5.16
C LEU A 172 29.67 -14.07 5.09
N SER A 173 30.45 -13.02 4.91
CA SER A 173 29.95 -11.66 4.68
C SER A 173 29.54 -11.49 3.22
N MET A 174 28.49 -10.70 2.98
CA MET A 174 28.06 -10.33 1.61
C MET A 174 29.22 -9.70 0.82
N CYS A 175 30.12 -8.99 1.49
CA CYS A 175 31.25 -8.29 0.85
C CYS A 175 32.52 -9.15 0.72
N ASP A 176 32.50 -10.42 1.14
CA ASP A 176 33.66 -11.29 0.98
C ASP A 176 33.99 -11.51 -0.50
N HIS A 177 35.27 -11.77 -0.77
CA HIS A 177 35.79 -11.97 -2.11
C HIS A 177 35.26 -13.31 -2.69
N PRO A 178 34.84 -13.38 -3.97
CA PRO A 178 34.34 -14.61 -4.59
C PRO A 178 35.25 -15.85 -4.40
N ASN A 179 36.57 -15.63 -4.38
CA ASN A 179 37.54 -16.70 -4.15
C ASN A 179 37.44 -17.37 -2.77
N SER A 180 37.01 -16.66 -1.73
CA SER A 180 36.89 -17.25 -0.38
C SER A 180 35.66 -18.15 -0.21
N MET A 181 34.81 -18.24 -1.23
CA MET A 181 33.61 -19.09 -1.26
C MET A 181 33.78 -20.34 -2.13
N LYS A 182 34.93 -20.51 -2.79
CA LYS A 182 35.17 -21.63 -3.73
C LYS A 182 34.98 -23.00 -3.07
N HIS A 183 35.22 -23.11 -1.76
CA HIS A 183 35.05 -24.36 -1.00
C HIS A 183 33.59 -24.82 -0.89
N ILE A 184 32.61 -23.92 -1.09
CA ILE A 184 31.17 -24.23 -1.00
C ILE A 184 30.63 -24.69 -2.37
N GLY A 185 31.41 -24.51 -3.43
CA GLY A 185 31.05 -24.84 -4.81
C GLY A 185 30.93 -23.61 -5.70
N ASN A 186 31.00 -23.84 -7.01
CA ASN A 186 31.11 -22.76 -8.02
C ASN A 186 29.85 -21.90 -8.17
N CYS A 187 28.67 -22.40 -7.75
CA CYS A 187 27.41 -21.67 -7.91
C CYS A 187 27.27 -20.51 -6.90
N TYR A 188 27.82 -20.63 -5.70
CA TYR A 188 27.68 -19.61 -4.65
C TYR A 188 28.32 -18.27 -5.03
N PRO A 189 29.59 -18.21 -5.48
CA PRO A 189 30.20 -16.95 -5.93
C PRO A 189 29.37 -16.21 -6.97
N LEU A 190 28.80 -16.93 -7.95
CA LEU A 190 27.98 -16.34 -9.01
C LEU A 190 26.69 -15.74 -8.45
N TYR A 191 26.03 -16.45 -7.53
CA TYR A 191 24.83 -15.96 -6.86
C TYR A 191 25.09 -14.66 -6.07
N PHE A 192 26.16 -14.59 -5.28
CA PHE A 192 26.50 -13.37 -4.53
C PHE A 192 26.85 -12.18 -5.45
N LEU A 193 27.54 -12.43 -6.56
CA LEU A 193 27.81 -11.40 -7.57
C LEU A 193 26.51 -10.88 -8.21
N PHE A 194 25.59 -11.78 -8.56
CA PHE A 194 24.28 -11.40 -9.10
C PHE A 194 23.49 -10.55 -8.10
N VAL A 195 23.40 -10.96 -6.84
CA VAL A 195 22.70 -10.19 -5.79
C VAL A 195 23.34 -8.80 -5.58
N LYS A 196 24.67 -8.71 -5.55
CA LYS A 196 25.38 -7.41 -5.49
C LYS A 196 24.98 -6.51 -6.66
N GLN A 197 24.93 -7.07 -7.87
CA GLN A 197 24.55 -6.33 -9.06
C GLN A 197 23.08 -5.86 -9.00
N CYS A 198 22.16 -6.68 -8.48
CA CYS A 198 20.78 -6.27 -8.25
C CYS A 198 20.68 -5.07 -7.30
N PHE A 199 21.43 -5.09 -6.18
CA PHE A 199 21.46 -3.94 -5.26
C PHE A 199 21.99 -2.67 -5.93
N ILE A 200 23.05 -2.77 -6.74
CA ILE A 200 23.59 -1.64 -7.50
C ILE A 200 22.53 -1.09 -8.47
N PHE A 201 21.82 -1.95 -9.20
CA PHE A 201 20.74 -1.52 -10.10
C PHE A 201 19.61 -0.82 -9.36
N VAL A 202 19.17 -1.34 -8.21
CA VAL A 202 18.13 -0.70 -7.38
C VAL A 202 18.59 0.66 -6.88
N LEU A 203 19.86 0.80 -6.46
CA LEU A 203 20.42 2.08 -6.04
C LEU A 203 20.46 3.09 -7.19
N ILE A 204 20.95 2.68 -8.37
CA ILE A 204 20.96 3.54 -9.57
C ILE A 204 19.54 3.99 -9.91
N GLN A 205 18.58 3.07 -9.92
CA GLN A 205 17.17 3.39 -10.19
C GLN A 205 16.63 4.40 -9.17
N LEU A 206 16.95 4.21 -7.89
CA LEU A 206 16.57 5.14 -6.83
C LEU A 206 17.18 6.52 -7.06
N PHE A 207 18.47 6.62 -7.43
CA PHE A 207 19.09 7.92 -7.72
C PHE A 207 18.50 8.60 -8.95
N VAL A 208 18.33 7.86 -10.05
CA VAL A 208 17.77 8.39 -11.31
C VAL A 208 16.35 8.89 -11.12
N GLN A 209 15.54 8.23 -10.28
CA GLN A 209 14.17 8.67 -9.99
C GLN A 209 14.11 9.74 -8.89
N ALA A 210 14.86 9.58 -7.80
CA ALA A 210 14.77 10.45 -6.63
C ALA A 210 15.38 11.82 -6.87
N VAL A 211 16.50 11.93 -7.60
CA VAL A 211 17.19 13.22 -7.80
C VAL A 211 16.32 14.22 -8.58
N PRO A 212 15.73 13.90 -9.74
CA PRO A 212 14.82 14.81 -10.43
C PRO A 212 13.61 15.19 -9.58
N THR A 213 13.02 14.21 -8.89
CA THR A 213 11.88 14.45 -7.99
C THR A 213 12.27 15.41 -6.86
N LEU A 214 13.42 15.21 -6.22
CA LEU A 214 13.94 16.06 -5.17
C LEU A 214 14.24 17.49 -5.69
N ILE A 215 14.85 17.63 -6.86
CA ILE A 215 15.10 18.94 -7.48
C ILE A 215 13.77 19.67 -7.73
N VAL A 216 12.78 18.97 -8.27
CA VAL A 216 11.46 19.56 -8.53
C VAL A 216 10.77 19.92 -7.21
N TYR A 217 10.92 19.13 -6.14
CA TYR A 217 10.34 19.44 -4.81
C TYR A 217 11.09 20.51 -4.02
N SER A 218 12.40 20.66 -4.23
CA SER A 218 13.23 21.62 -3.51
C SER A 218 13.03 23.07 -3.98
N ARG A 219 12.55 23.27 -5.22
CA ARG A 219 12.18 24.60 -5.71
C ARG A 219 10.99 25.13 -4.89
N LYS A 220 11.28 26.06 -3.97
CA LYS A 220 10.29 26.77 -3.13
C LYS A 220 9.36 27.68 -3.94
N ASP A 221 9.68 27.96 -5.20
CA ASP A 221 8.88 28.83 -6.09
C ASP A 221 7.69 28.11 -6.73
N ARG A 222 7.23 26.99 -6.16
CA ARG A 222 6.01 26.33 -6.63
C ARG A 222 4.81 27.17 -6.23
N LYS A 223 4.44 28.09 -7.12
CA LYS A 223 3.17 28.78 -7.04
C LYS A 223 2.05 27.74 -7.10
N THR A 224 1.35 27.60 -6.00
CA THR A 224 0.20 26.73 -5.81
C THR A 224 -1.04 27.37 -6.41
N VAL A 225 -2.10 26.59 -6.63
CA VAL A 225 -3.38 27.15 -7.11
C VAL A 225 -3.93 28.20 -6.14
N SER A 226 -3.63 28.08 -4.84
CA SER A 226 -3.97 29.08 -3.82
C SER A 226 -3.35 30.46 -4.10
N ASP A 227 -2.10 30.50 -4.58
CA ASP A 227 -1.38 31.75 -4.85
C ASP A 227 -1.98 32.54 -6.02
N TYR A 228 -2.74 31.86 -6.88
CA TYR A 228 -3.44 32.46 -8.00
C TYR A 228 -4.94 32.62 -7.76
N SER A 229 -5.43 32.17 -6.59
CA SER A 229 -6.86 32.09 -6.34
C SER A 229 -7.36 33.10 -5.33
N ILE A 230 -8.30 33.93 -5.75
CA ILE A 230 -8.99 34.89 -4.88
C ILE A 230 -10.40 34.36 -4.61
N ILE A 231 -10.85 34.44 -3.35
CA ILE A 231 -12.22 34.11 -2.93
C ILE A 231 -12.98 35.40 -2.61
N ILE A 232 -14.09 35.66 -3.31
CA ILE A 232 -14.94 36.82 -3.07
C ILE A 232 -16.14 36.39 -2.21
N LYS A 233 -16.44 37.17 -1.16
CA LYS A 233 -17.58 36.91 -0.27
C LYS A 233 -18.69 37.93 -0.52
N ASP A 234 -19.91 37.57 -0.12
CA ASP A 234 -21.07 38.47 -0.11
C ASP A 234 -21.44 39.06 -1.49
N PHE A 235 -21.46 38.20 -2.51
CA PHE A 235 -21.83 38.60 -3.86
C PHE A 235 -23.36 38.54 -4.08
N PRO A 236 -23.96 39.46 -4.85
CA PRO A 236 -25.39 39.42 -5.18
C PRO A 236 -25.77 38.14 -5.95
N SER A 237 -26.79 37.42 -5.47
CA SER A 237 -27.16 36.08 -5.94
C SER A 237 -27.78 36.00 -7.34
N ASN A 238 -28.18 37.14 -7.91
CA ASN A 238 -28.99 37.20 -9.13
C ASN A 238 -28.25 37.83 -10.32
N VAL A 239 -26.91 37.87 -10.26
CA VAL A 239 -26.10 38.52 -11.31
C VAL A 239 -25.49 37.45 -12.22
N PRO A 240 -25.67 37.53 -13.55
CA PRO A 240 -25.03 36.60 -14.48
C PRO A 240 -23.51 36.75 -14.45
N LEU A 241 -22.80 35.68 -14.82
CA LEU A 241 -21.33 35.61 -14.75
C LEU A 241 -20.65 36.75 -15.53
N GLU A 242 -21.21 37.11 -16.69
CA GLU A 242 -20.75 38.19 -17.56
C GLU A 242 -20.81 39.56 -16.88
N ALA A 243 -21.92 39.87 -16.19
CA ALA A 243 -22.07 41.11 -15.45
C ALA A 243 -21.11 41.18 -14.25
N LEU A 244 -20.72 40.03 -13.69
CA LEU A 244 -19.72 39.98 -12.64
C LEU A 244 -18.31 40.27 -13.17
N GLU A 245 -17.95 39.80 -14.36
CA GLU A 245 -16.70 40.22 -15.02
C GLU A 245 -16.67 41.73 -15.24
N ASP A 246 -17.79 42.34 -15.64
CA ASP A 246 -17.88 43.78 -15.87
C ASP A 246 -17.82 44.59 -14.56
N ILE A 247 -18.41 44.09 -13.47
CA ILE A 247 -18.28 44.68 -12.13
C ILE A 247 -16.81 44.63 -11.67
N LEU A 248 -16.11 43.51 -11.91
CA LEU A 248 -14.69 43.39 -11.58
C LEU A 248 -13.83 44.32 -12.44
N GLU A 249 -14.10 44.42 -13.74
CA GLU A 249 -13.40 45.33 -14.64
C GLU A 249 -13.60 46.80 -14.26
N LYS A 250 -14.82 47.16 -13.81
CA LYS A 250 -15.13 48.52 -13.35
C LYS A 250 -14.36 48.89 -12.08
N ASN A 251 -14.19 47.95 -11.14
CA ASN A 251 -13.50 48.20 -9.87
C ASN A 251 -11.98 48.05 -10.00
N VAL A 252 -11.51 47.13 -10.85
CA VAL A 252 -10.10 46.82 -11.10
C VAL A 252 -9.87 46.79 -12.62
N PRO A 253 -9.46 47.92 -13.22
CA PRO A 253 -9.25 48.01 -14.66
C PRO A 253 -8.23 46.99 -15.18
N GLY A 254 -8.58 46.29 -16.26
CA GLY A 254 -7.77 45.23 -16.86
C GLY A 254 -7.90 43.86 -16.18
N SER A 255 -8.73 43.70 -15.16
CA SER A 255 -8.97 42.42 -14.49
C SER A 255 -9.58 41.40 -15.44
N LYS A 256 -10.52 41.77 -16.31
CA LYS A 256 -11.18 40.88 -17.27
C LYS A 256 -10.20 40.09 -18.16
N LYS A 257 -9.06 40.70 -18.52
CA LYS A 257 -8.01 40.03 -19.32
C LYS A 257 -7.14 39.06 -18.51
N GLN A 258 -7.11 39.22 -17.18
CA GLN A 258 -6.30 38.40 -16.27
C GLN A 258 -7.05 37.21 -15.70
N ILE A 259 -8.38 37.25 -15.72
CA ILE A 259 -9.27 36.19 -15.28
C ILE A 259 -9.20 35.03 -16.28
N VAL A 260 -8.66 33.89 -15.84
CA VAL A 260 -8.63 32.67 -16.66
C VAL A 260 -9.94 31.92 -16.56
N ARG A 261 -10.48 31.80 -15.35
CA ARG A 261 -11.70 31.06 -15.07
C ARG A 261 -12.32 31.51 -13.77
N MET A 262 -13.65 31.51 -13.76
CA MET A 262 -14.49 31.79 -12.61
C MET A 262 -15.25 30.53 -12.22
N PHE A 263 -15.31 30.26 -10.92
CA PHE A 263 -16.08 29.15 -10.36
C PHE A 263 -17.09 29.68 -9.34
N LEU A 264 -18.34 29.25 -9.48
CA LEU A 264 -19.37 29.45 -8.48
C LEU A 264 -19.23 28.36 -7.41
N LEU A 265 -19.26 28.76 -6.14
CA LEU A 265 -19.19 27.84 -5.02
C LEU A 265 -20.60 27.62 -4.48
N TYR A 266 -20.97 26.36 -4.29
CA TYR A 266 -22.25 25.97 -3.72
C TYR A 266 -22.08 25.63 -2.24
N ASP A 267 -23.13 25.84 -1.44
CA ASP A 267 -23.12 25.38 -0.05
C ASP A 267 -23.21 23.85 -0.02
N LEU A 268 -22.08 23.20 0.19
CA LEU A 268 -21.97 21.74 0.26
C LEU A 268 -22.13 21.21 1.69
N ARG A 269 -22.64 21.98 2.66
CA ARG A 269 -22.81 21.51 4.05
C ARG A 269 -23.65 20.25 4.13
N SER A 270 -24.89 20.28 3.63
CA SER A 270 -25.80 19.13 3.65
C SER A 270 -25.22 17.93 2.89
N TYR A 271 -24.57 18.17 1.74
CA TYR A 271 -23.88 17.13 0.98
C TYR A 271 -22.72 16.51 1.78
N SER A 272 -21.93 17.33 2.46
CA SER A 272 -20.80 16.89 3.27
C SER A 272 -21.25 16.07 4.48
N GLU A 273 -22.37 16.43 5.10
CA GLU A 273 -22.99 15.71 6.21
C GLU A 273 -23.49 14.34 5.74
N GLY A 274 -24.29 14.28 4.66
CA GLY A 274 -24.73 13.01 4.08
C GLY A 274 -23.56 12.11 3.66
N ARG A 275 -22.47 12.68 3.13
CA ARG A 275 -21.26 11.92 2.80
C ARG A 275 -20.57 11.34 4.05
N LYS A 276 -20.53 12.09 5.17
CA LYS A 276 -20.00 11.60 6.45
C LYS A 276 -20.86 10.46 7.00
N GLU A 277 -22.18 10.59 6.93
CA GLU A 277 -23.12 9.54 7.36
C GLU A 277 -22.97 8.27 6.52
N ARG A 278 -22.96 8.41 5.20
CA ARG A 278 -22.68 7.31 4.27
C ARG A 278 -21.37 6.60 4.61
N LYS A 279 -20.30 7.35 4.91
CA LYS A 279 -19.01 6.76 5.31
C LYS A 279 -19.14 5.94 6.60
N LYS A 280 -19.82 6.46 7.63
CA LYS A 280 -20.04 5.73 8.88
C LYS A 280 -20.77 4.40 8.65
N ILE A 281 -21.76 4.38 7.76
CA ILE A 281 -22.49 3.16 7.40
C ILE A 281 -21.56 2.15 6.72
N ILE A 282 -20.77 2.59 5.73
CA ILE A 282 -19.80 1.73 5.03
C ILE A 282 -18.77 1.15 6.01
N ASP A 283 -18.21 1.99 6.90
CA ASP A 283 -17.24 1.55 7.90
C ASP A 283 -17.87 0.51 8.85
N LYS A 284 -19.16 0.66 9.20
CA LYS A 284 -19.90 -0.31 10.02
C LYS A 284 -20.14 -1.63 9.26
N ILE A 285 -20.48 -1.59 7.98
CA ILE A 285 -20.62 -2.79 7.13
C ILE A 285 -19.29 -3.55 7.08
N ASN A 286 -18.19 -2.87 6.78
CA ASN A 286 -16.85 -3.47 6.70
C ASN A 286 -16.45 -4.10 8.04
N TYR A 287 -16.74 -3.43 9.15
CA TYR A 287 -16.50 -3.97 10.48
C TYR A 287 -17.29 -5.26 10.74
N LEU A 288 -18.59 -5.30 10.40
CA LEU A 288 -19.42 -6.50 10.56
C LEU A 288 -18.92 -7.66 9.70
N GLN A 289 -18.52 -7.39 8.46
CA GLN A 289 -17.94 -8.40 7.56
C GLN A 289 -16.63 -8.98 8.12
N MET A 290 -15.72 -8.13 8.59
CA MET A 290 -14.48 -8.55 9.25
C MET A 290 -14.76 -9.35 10.53
N LYS A 291 -15.72 -8.91 11.34
CA LYS A 291 -16.12 -9.61 12.56
C LYS A 291 -16.67 -11.00 12.25
N ASN A 292 -17.47 -11.14 11.18
CA ASN A 292 -18.03 -12.41 10.74
C ASN A 292 -16.93 -13.40 10.30
N SER A 293 -15.92 -12.93 9.54
CA SER A 293 -14.80 -13.78 9.13
C SER A 293 -13.97 -14.28 10.31
N LEU A 294 -13.76 -13.45 11.34
CA LEU A 294 -13.10 -13.86 12.58
C LEU A 294 -13.90 -14.92 13.35
N PHE A 295 -15.23 -14.82 13.36
CA PHE A 295 -16.08 -15.81 14.04
C PHE A 295 -16.12 -17.16 13.33
N GLN A 296 -16.17 -17.17 12.00
CA GLN A 296 -16.17 -18.41 11.22
C GLN A 296 -14.92 -19.26 11.52
N ASN A 297 -13.77 -18.60 11.69
CA ASN A 297 -12.49 -19.24 11.96
C ASN A 297 -12.26 -19.66 13.42
N ASN A 298 -13.12 -19.27 14.36
CA ASN A 298 -12.91 -19.57 15.77
C ASN A 298 -13.37 -21.01 16.11
N PRO A 299 -12.50 -21.88 16.68
CA PRO A 299 -12.84 -23.27 17.00
C PRO A 299 -13.78 -23.42 18.20
N ASN A 300 -13.93 -22.39 19.04
CA ASN A 300 -14.67 -22.48 20.30
C ASN A 300 -16.20 -22.39 20.13
N PHE A 301 -16.70 -22.15 18.91
CA PHE A 301 -18.13 -22.00 18.65
C PHE A 301 -18.69 -23.25 17.96
N THR A 302 -19.86 -23.69 18.43
CA THR A 302 -20.60 -24.76 17.76
C THR A 302 -21.13 -24.31 16.40
N VAL A 303 -21.35 -25.25 15.48
CA VAL A 303 -21.84 -24.94 14.12
C VAL A 303 -23.13 -24.13 14.16
N THR A 304 -24.08 -24.51 15.02
CA THR A 304 -25.35 -23.79 15.20
C THR A 304 -25.15 -22.36 15.68
N GLN A 305 -24.21 -22.12 16.61
CA GLN A 305 -23.88 -20.77 17.08
C GLN A 305 -23.28 -19.91 15.96
N LYS A 306 -22.45 -20.52 15.08
CA LYS A 306 -21.89 -19.82 13.92
C LYS A 306 -22.98 -19.41 12.93
N ILE A 307 -23.91 -20.32 12.61
CA ILE A 307 -25.02 -20.06 11.69
C ILE A 307 -25.91 -18.92 12.20
N ASN A 308 -26.40 -19.01 13.44
CA ASN A 308 -27.32 -18.00 13.99
C ASN A 308 -26.66 -16.60 14.05
N ARG A 309 -25.36 -16.54 14.37
CA ARG A 309 -24.62 -15.27 14.38
C ARG A 309 -24.39 -14.72 12.98
N GLN A 310 -24.12 -15.59 12.01
CA GLN A 310 -23.96 -15.21 10.62
C GLN A 310 -25.28 -14.62 10.09
N GLU A 311 -26.41 -15.29 10.29
CA GLU A 311 -27.73 -14.78 9.88
C GLU A 311 -28.04 -13.41 10.51
N THR A 312 -27.68 -13.22 11.79
CA THR A 312 -27.87 -11.93 12.47
C THR A 312 -27.00 -10.83 11.85
N CYS A 313 -25.73 -11.13 11.55
CA CYS A 313 -24.82 -10.17 10.90
C CYS A 313 -25.29 -9.84 9.49
N ASP A 314 -25.73 -10.83 8.72
CA ASP A 314 -26.19 -10.68 7.35
C ASP A 314 -27.47 -9.82 7.30
N MET A 315 -28.39 -10.03 8.24
CA MET A 315 -29.58 -9.18 8.40
C MET A 315 -29.22 -7.72 8.76
N GLU A 316 -28.27 -7.50 9.67
CA GLU A 316 -27.82 -6.14 10.02
C GLU A 316 -27.15 -5.45 8.83
N ILE A 317 -26.33 -6.18 8.06
CA ILE A 317 -25.69 -5.67 6.84
C ILE A 317 -26.75 -5.27 5.82
N ALA A 318 -27.76 -6.10 5.57
CA ALA A 318 -28.83 -5.79 4.62
C ALA A 318 -29.61 -4.50 5.00
N VAL A 319 -29.84 -4.27 6.29
CA VAL A 319 -30.46 -3.03 6.79
C VAL A 319 -29.55 -1.83 6.54
N LEU A 320 -28.25 -1.95 6.81
CA LEU A 320 -27.28 -0.88 6.58
C LEU A 320 -27.11 -0.57 5.08
N GLU A 321 -27.17 -1.58 4.21
CA GLU A 321 -27.13 -1.40 2.76
C GLU A 321 -28.34 -0.61 2.26
N SER A 322 -29.55 -0.93 2.74
CA SER A 322 -30.75 -0.15 2.42
C SER A 322 -30.66 1.30 2.92
N GLN A 323 -30.09 1.54 4.10
CA GLN A 323 -29.85 2.90 4.60
C GLN A 323 -28.82 3.66 3.75
N LYS A 324 -27.75 2.99 3.32
CA LYS A 324 -26.74 3.56 2.43
C LYS A 324 -27.37 4.01 1.11
N GLU A 325 -28.21 3.17 0.49
CA GLU A 325 -28.92 3.50 -0.75
C GLU A 325 -29.81 4.74 -0.57
N CYS A 326 -30.58 4.82 0.52
CA CYS A 326 -31.41 5.99 0.82
C CYS A 326 -30.60 7.29 0.94
N ILE A 327 -29.42 7.26 1.57
CA ILE A 327 -28.53 8.43 1.65
C ILE A 327 -27.92 8.76 0.28
N GLU A 328 -27.59 7.76 -0.54
CA GLU A 328 -27.08 7.98 -1.90
C GLU A 328 -28.13 8.69 -2.78
N ASP A 329 -29.41 8.31 -2.67
CA ASP A 329 -30.51 8.98 -3.35
C ASP A 329 -30.68 10.43 -2.88
N GLN A 330 -30.61 10.68 -1.55
CA GLN A 330 -30.65 12.03 -1.00
C GLN A 330 -29.47 12.90 -1.47
N LEU A 331 -28.26 12.35 -1.52
CA LEU A 331 -27.09 13.04 -2.05
C LEU A 331 -27.24 13.35 -3.55
N HIS A 332 -27.86 12.45 -4.30
CA HIS A 332 -28.18 12.67 -5.71
C HIS A 332 -29.19 13.81 -5.88
N GLU A 333 -30.26 13.82 -5.08
CA GLU A 333 -31.27 14.88 -5.07
C GLU A 333 -30.67 16.25 -4.70
N ILE A 334 -29.84 16.32 -3.65
CA ILE A 334 -29.11 17.55 -3.28
C ILE A 334 -28.25 18.03 -4.45
N THR A 335 -27.56 17.12 -5.14
CA THR A 335 -26.72 17.45 -6.29
C THR A 335 -27.56 18.00 -7.45
N GLN A 336 -28.71 17.39 -7.75
CA GLN A 336 -29.62 17.86 -8.79
C GLN A 336 -30.25 19.22 -8.45
N MET A 337 -30.70 19.40 -7.20
CA MET A 337 -31.26 20.67 -6.73
C MET A 337 -30.22 21.80 -6.82
N GLN A 338 -28.96 21.56 -6.47
CA GLN A 338 -27.89 22.56 -6.58
C GLN A 338 -27.57 22.96 -8.02
N ILE A 339 -27.79 22.06 -8.98
CA ILE A 339 -27.64 22.40 -10.41
C ILE A 339 -28.80 23.30 -10.88
N GLN A 340 -29.99 23.16 -10.29
CA GLN A 340 -31.22 23.85 -10.72
C GLN A 340 -31.55 25.13 -9.94
N THR A 341 -31.10 25.26 -8.68
CA THR A 341 -31.38 26.42 -7.82
C THR A 341 -30.22 27.42 -7.83
N TYR A 342 -30.58 28.70 -7.88
CA TYR A 342 -29.67 29.85 -8.00
C TYR A 342 -28.45 29.76 -7.07
N PRO A 343 -27.23 30.09 -7.55
CA PRO A 343 -26.03 30.05 -6.72
C PRO A 343 -26.14 31.06 -5.55
N TYR A 344 -26.05 30.59 -4.31
CA TYR A 344 -26.12 31.43 -3.10
C TYR A 344 -24.74 31.88 -2.59
N LYS A 345 -24.68 33.17 -2.23
CA LYS A 345 -23.80 33.97 -1.33
C LYS A 345 -22.26 33.87 -1.32
N TYR A 346 -21.62 32.84 -1.84
CA TYR A 346 -20.15 32.77 -1.88
C TYR A 346 -19.67 32.57 -3.31
N VAL A 347 -18.89 33.52 -3.83
CA VAL A 347 -18.62 33.60 -5.26
C VAL A 347 -17.13 33.74 -5.53
N LEU A 348 -16.71 33.03 -6.57
CA LEU A 348 -15.45 33.18 -7.27
C LEU A 348 -14.23 32.62 -6.56
N LYS A 349 -13.74 31.50 -7.09
CA LYS A 349 -12.30 31.26 -7.17
C LYS A 349 -11.80 31.83 -8.50
N LEU A 350 -11.18 33.01 -8.47
CA LEU A 350 -10.55 33.62 -9.66
C LEU A 350 -9.17 33.02 -9.84
N ILE A 351 -8.86 32.36 -10.96
CA ILE A 351 -7.46 32.05 -11.29
C ILE A 351 -6.91 33.23 -12.10
N CYS A 352 -6.12 34.09 -11.45
CA CYS A 352 -5.49 35.24 -12.10
C CYS A 352 -4.07 34.89 -12.59
N LYS A 353 -3.73 35.28 -13.82
CA LYS A 353 -2.35 35.12 -14.34
C LYS A 353 -1.31 35.96 -13.58
N VAL A 354 -1.73 37.07 -12.97
CA VAL A 354 -0.83 38.04 -12.30
C VAL A 354 -1.51 38.56 -11.02
N VAL A 355 -1.27 37.92 -9.87
CA VAL A 355 -1.83 38.37 -8.59
C VAL A 355 -1.09 39.58 -8.00
N GLN A 356 0.15 39.85 -8.46
CA GLN A 356 1.03 40.85 -7.83
C GLN A 356 0.52 42.31 -7.90
N ASN A 357 -0.40 42.66 -8.82
CA ASN A 357 -0.88 44.04 -8.95
C ASN A 357 -2.27 44.30 -8.32
N ILE A 358 -3.04 43.27 -7.99
CA ILE A 358 -4.43 43.44 -7.54
C ILE A 358 -4.51 43.71 -6.02
N LEU A 359 -3.59 43.15 -5.23
CA LEU A 359 -3.57 43.35 -3.78
C LEU A 359 -3.27 44.80 -3.37
N TYR A 360 -2.70 45.61 -4.26
CA TYR A 360 -2.36 47.01 -3.97
C TYR A 360 -3.58 47.97 -4.05
N TYR A 361 -4.73 47.49 -4.51
CA TYR A 361 -5.91 48.32 -4.80
C TYR A 361 -7.15 47.98 -3.94
N ILE A 362 -7.03 47.05 -2.98
CA ILE A 362 -8.16 46.57 -2.16
C ILE A 362 -8.09 47.06 -0.69
N ASP A 363 -7.04 47.79 -0.31
CA ASP A 363 -7.05 48.64 0.90
C ASP A 363 -7.67 50.01 0.59
#